data_AF-A0A9X2KZA0-F1
#
_entry.id   AF-A0A9X2KZA0-F1
#
_cell.length_a   1.000
_cell.length_b   1.000
_cell.length_c   1.000
_cell.angle_alpha   90.00
_cell.angle_beta   90.00
_cell.angle_gamma   90.00
#
_symmetry.space_group_name_H-M   'P 1'
#
loop_
_entity.id
_entity.type
_entity.pdbx_description
1 polymer ?
#
loop_
_entity_poly.entity_id
_entity_poly.type
_entity_poly.pdbx_seq_one_letter_code
_entity_poly.pdbx_strand_id
1 'polypeptide(L)'
;MSKVSQRYLVIISKIIFFYSIFYVVMKVAAIFQGAWAIPNLILAVPYLIFAIVGGILLKRNSYHWAYVIAGAILISIVRYYEQEWMLQLHNYFQ
;
A
#
# COMPACT_ATOMS: atom_id res chain seq x y z
N MET A 1 -3.90 15.25 22.53
CA MET A 1 -3.96 15.44 21.06
C MET A 1 -5.22 16.25 20.73
N SER A 2 -5.14 17.29 19.90
CA SER A 2 -6.30 18.15 19.56
C SER A 2 -7.39 17.36 18.80
N LYS A 3 -8.68 17.71 18.99
CA LYS A 3 -9.82 17.12 18.25
C LYS A 3 -9.63 17.18 16.72
N VAL A 4 -8.96 18.23 16.25
CA VAL A 4 -8.62 18.42 14.84
C VAL A 4 -7.59 17.39 14.37
N SER A 5 -6.56 17.12 15.17
CA SER A 5 -5.53 16.11 14.87
C SER A 5 -6.13 14.70 14.79
N GLN A 6 -7.09 14.37 15.66
CA GLN A 6 -7.82 13.10 15.58
C GLN A 6 -8.63 12.98 14.29
N ARG A 7 -9.32 14.04 13.87
CA ARG A 7 -10.07 14.05 12.61
C ARG A 7 -9.16 13.84 11.41
N TYR A 8 -8.02 14.52 11.36
CA TYR A 8 -7.03 14.31 10.29
C TYR A 8 -6.45 12.90 10.29
N LEU A 9 -6.13 12.36 11.47
CA LEU A 9 -5.63 10.99 11.62
C LEU A 9 -6.60 9.97 10.99
N VAL A 10 -7.89 10.09 11.29
CA VAL A 10 -8.93 9.19 10.73
C VAL A 10 -8.99 9.35 9.20
N ILE A 11 -9.03 10.57 8.69
CA ILE A 11 -9.14 10.84 7.25
C ILE A 11 -7.94 10.27 6.51
N ILE A 12 -6.72 10.58 6.95
CA ILE A 12 -5.49 10.14 6.30
C ILE A 12 -5.36 8.61 6.38
N SER A 13 -5.73 8.00 7.51
CA SER A 13 -5.71 6.53 7.65
C SER A 13 -6.64 5.87 6.62
N LYS A 14 -7.83 6.42 6.39
CA LYS A 14 -8.76 5.93 5.36
C LYS A 14 -8.17 6.09 3.96
N ILE A 15 -7.56 7.23 3.65
CA ILE A 15 -6.90 7.47 2.35
C ILE A 15 -5.81 6.42 2.10
N ILE A 16 -4.93 6.18 3.07
CA ILE A 16 -3.86 5.17 2.96
C ILE A 16 -4.44 3.77 2.77
N PHE A 17 -5.49 3.42 3.52
CA PHE A 17 -6.19 2.14 3.37
C PHE A 17 -6.75 1.96 1.95
N PHE A 18 -7.50 2.94 1.44
CA PHE A 18 -8.06 2.87 0.08
C PHE A 18 -6.97 2.81 -0.99
N TYR A 19 -5.90 3.61 -0.84
CA TYR A 19 -4.76 3.58 -1.75
C TYR A 19 -4.10 2.19 -1.79
N SER A 20 -3.95 1.56 -0.62
CA SER A 20 -3.34 0.24 -0.52
C SER A 20 -4.16 -0.83 -1.23
N ILE A 21 -5.49 -0.80 -1.07
CA ILE A 21 -6.40 -1.69 -1.81
C ILE A 21 -6.28 -1.43 -3.31
N PHE A 22 -6.37 -0.16 -3.72
CA PHE A 22 -6.30 0.23 -5.12
C PHE A 22 -5.01 -0.26 -5.78
N TYR A 23 -3.87 -0.10 -5.11
CA TYR A 23 -2.57 -0.55 -5.62
C TYR A 23 -2.53 -2.07 -5.84
N VAL A 24 -3.00 -2.85 -4.87
CA VAL A 24 -3.07 -4.32 -5.00
C VAL A 24 -3.96 -4.70 -6.19
N VAL A 25 -5.14 -4.09 -6.31
CA VAL A 25 -6.07 -4.33 -7.43
C VAL A 25 -5.40 -4.00 -8.77
N MET A 26 -4.72 -2.86 -8.86
CA MET A 26 -3.99 -2.46 -10.07
C MET A 26 -2.89 -3.46 -10.45
N LYS A 27 -2.12 -3.97 -9.48
CA LYS A 27 -1.08 -4.97 -9.72
C LYS A 27 -1.67 -6.29 -10.19
N VAL A 28 -2.74 -6.76 -9.55
CA VAL A 28 -3.44 -7.97 -9.96
C VAL A 28 -4.03 -7.82 -11.36
N ALA A 29 -4.67 -6.68 -11.66
CA ALA A 29 -5.21 -6.40 -12.99
C ALA A 29 -4.12 -6.36 -14.07
N ALA A 30 -2.95 -5.79 -13.78
CA ALA A 30 -1.82 -5.77 -14.71
C ALA A 30 -1.35 -7.18 -15.09
N ILE A 31 -1.39 -8.14 -14.15
CA ILE A 31 -1.05 -9.54 -14.42
C ILE A 31 -2.03 -10.14 -15.44
N PHE A 32 -3.33 -9.88 -15.30
CA PHE A 32 -4.34 -10.32 -16.27
C PHE A 32 -4.19 -9.67 -17.64
N GLN A 33 -3.52 -8.51 -17.72
CA GLN A 33 -3.20 -7.83 -18.99
C GLN A 33 -1.86 -8.30 -19.61
N GLY A 34 -1.23 -9.34 -19.05
CA GLY A 34 0.00 -9.92 -19.58
C GLY A 34 1.30 -9.33 -19.01
N ALA A 35 1.24 -8.53 -17.94
CA ALA A 35 2.43 -8.08 -17.23
C ALA A 35 3.08 -9.21 -16.42
N TRP A 36 4.34 -9.03 -16.02
CA TRP A 36 5.09 -10.04 -15.27
C TRP A 36 4.43 -10.40 -13.93
N ALA A 37 4.02 -11.66 -13.77
CA ALA A 37 3.29 -12.10 -12.59
C ALA A 37 4.10 -11.94 -11.29
N ILE A 38 5.33 -12.47 -11.27
CA ILE A 38 6.16 -12.53 -10.06
C ILE A 38 6.49 -11.12 -9.52
N PRO A 39 7.04 -10.17 -10.32
CA PRO A 39 7.33 -8.82 -9.83
C PRO A 39 6.09 -8.07 -9.32
N ASN A 40 4.97 -8.19 -10.03
CA ASN A 40 3.73 -7.50 -9.63
C ASN A 40 3.16 -8.05 -8.31
N LEU A 41 3.21 -9.37 -8.10
CA LEU A 41 2.78 -9.98 -6.84
C LEU A 41 3.67 -9.56 -5.67
N ILE A 42 5.00 -9.58 -5.85
CA ILE A 42 5.95 -9.18 -4.80
C ILE A 42 5.72 -7.72 -4.38
N LEU A 43 5.56 -6.80 -5.35
CA LEU A 43 5.30 -5.39 -5.04
C LEU A 43 3.91 -5.16 -4.43
N ALA A 44 2.94 -6.03 -4.69
CA ALA A 44 1.61 -5.95 -4.09
C ALA A 44 1.60 -6.37 -2.61
N VAL A 45 2.47 -7.28 -2.18
CA VAL A 45 2.53 -7.82 -0.80
C VAL A 45 2.54 -6.73 0.29
N PRO A 46 3.45 -5.74 0.28
CA PRO A 46 3.48 -4.74 1.35
C PRO A 46 2.18 -3.92 1.42
N TYR A 47 1.57 -3.60 0.28
CA TYR A 47 0.28 -2.92 0.23
C TYR A 47 -0.88 -3.82 0.68
N LEU A 48 -0.81 -5.12 0.40
CA LEU A 48 -1.80 -6.07 0.90
C LEU A 48 -1.78 -6.13 2.43
N ILE A 49 -0.58 -6.15 3.03
CA ILE A 49 -0.42 -6.09 4.50
C ILE A 49 -1.03 -4.79 5.04
N PHE A 50 -0.73 -3.65 4.42
CA PHE A 50 -1.30 -2.36 4.82
C PHE A 50 -2.82 -2.30 4.65
N ALA A 51 -3.38 -2.90 3.59
CA ALA A 51 -4.81 -3.01 3.40
C ALA A 51 -5.46 -3.85 4.51
N ILE A 52 -4.88 -5.00 4.88
CA ILE A 52 -5.39 -5.83 5.98
C ILE A 52 -5.33 -5.08 7.31
N VAL A 53 -4.18 -4.50 7.63
CA VAL A 53 -3.97 -3.73 8.87
C VAL A 53 -4.93 -2.55 8.92
N GLY A 54 -5.01 -1.75 7.85
CA GLY A 54 -5.93 -0.63 7.73
C GLY A 54 -7.39 -1.06 7.90
N GLY A 55 -7.79 -2.19 7.32
CA GLY A 55 -9.12 -2.75 7.49
C GLY A 55 -9.45 -3.11 8.94
N ILE A 56 -8.48 -3.69 9.67
CA ILE A 56 -8.61 -3.97 11.10
C ILE A 56 -8.73 -2.66 11.91
N LEU A 57 -7.91 -1.66 11.61
CA LEU A 57 -7.97 -0.34 12.27
C LEU A 57 -9.32 0.34 12.05
N LEU A 58 -9.83 0.33 10.81
CA LEU A 58 -11.14 0.88 10.47
C LEU A 58 -12.27 0.15 11.22
N LYS A 59 -12.24 -1.19 11.26
CA LYS A 59 -13.25 -2.00 11.95
C LYS A 59 -13.26 -1.74 13.46
N ARG A 60 -12.11 -1.47 14.07
CA ARG A 60 -11.97 -1.20 15.51
C ARG A 60 -12.05 0.29 15.87
N ASN A 61 -12.23 1.19 14.89
CA ASN A 61 -12.11 2.65 15.06
C ASN A 61 -10.86 3.10 15.86
N SER A 62 -9.79 2.30 15.78
CA SER A 62 -8.57 2.48 16.57
C SER A 62 -7.45 2.98 15.68
N TYR A 63 -7.45 4.28 15.41
CA TYR A 63 -6.52 4.91 14.48
C TYR A 63 -5.24 5.33 15.19
N HIS A 64 -4.08 5.12 14.55
CA HIS A 64 -2.78 5.44 15.11
C HIS A 64 -1.88 6.16 14.09
N TRP A 65 -1.16 7.19 14.55
CA TRP A 65 -0.22 7.94 13.70
C TRP A 65 0.90 7.08 13.16
N ALA A 66 1.29 6.01 13.86
CA ALA A 66 2.28 5.06 13.37
C ALA A 66 1.86 4.44 12.02
N TYR A 67 0.58 4.07 11.87
CA TYR A 67 0.05 3.56 10.60
C TYR A 67 0.12 4.61 9.49
N VAL A 68 -0.20 5.88 9.81
CA VAL A 68 -0.14 6.98 8.84
C VAL A 68 1.28 7.24 8.36
N ILE A 69 2.23 7.35 9.28
CA ILE A 69 3.64 7.62 8.96
C ILE A 69 4.23 6.45 8.18
N ALA A 70 4.04 5.21 8.65
CA ALA A 70 4.53 4.03 7.95
C ALA A 70 3.90 3.89 6.55
N GLY A 71 2.61 4.19 6.41
CA GLY A 71 1.91 4.15 5.13
C GLY A 71 2.42 5.21 4.15
N ALA A 72 2.63 6.44 4.61
CA ALA A 72 3.21 7.50 3.80
C ALA A 72 4.61 7.13 3.29
N ILE A 73 5.47 6.61 4.17
CA ILE A 73 6.83 6.16 3.80
C ILE A 73 6.77 5.02 2.79
N LEU A 74 5.94 3.99 3.06
CA LEU A 74 5.79 2.86 2.15
C LEU A 74 5.34 3.31 0.76
N ILE A 75 4.32 4.17 0.70
CA ILE A 75 3.80 4.71 -0.55
C ILE A 75 4.90 5.44 -1.30
N SER A 76 5.63 6.33 -0.64
CA SER A 76 6.70 7.10 -1.27
C SER A 76 7.83 6.21 -1.79
N ILE A 77 8.32 5.25 -1.00
CA ILE A 77 9.41 4.36 -1.39
C ILE A 77 8.99 3.50 -2.59
N VAL A 78 7.88 2.77 -2.46
CA VAL A 78 7.48 1.85 -3.52
C VAL A 78 7.15 2.63 -4.78
N ARG A 79 6.49 3.79 -4.67
CA ARG A 79 6.14 4.59 -5.85
C ARG A 79 7.36 5.14 -6.57
N TYR A 80 8.41 5.51 -5.84
CA TYR A 80 9.66 5.99 -6.42
C TYR A 80 10.44 4.85 -7.11
N TYR A 81 10.61 3.71 -6.45
CA TYR A 81 11.41 2.59 -6.96
C TYR A 81 10.64 1.57 -7.80
N GLU A 82 9.34 1.77 -8.02
CA GLU A 82 8.45 0.79 -8.67
C GLU A 82 9.00 0.28 -10.00
N GLN A 83 9.44 1.18 -10.88
CA GLN A 83 9.93 0.80 -12.21
C GLN A 83 11.25 0.03 -12.14
N GLU A 84 12.18 0.49 -11.30
CA GLU A 84 13.49 -0.13 -11.12
C GLU A 84 13.35 -1.53 -10.51
N TRP A 85 12.54 -1.67 -9.46
CA TRP A 85 12.30 -2.96 -8.81
C TRP A 85 11.54 -3.92 -9.72
N MET A 86 10.59 -3.45 -10.53
CA MET A 86 9.93 -4.29 -11.53
C MET A 86 10.94 -4.92 -12.51
N LEU A 87 11.89 -4.13 -13.01
CA LEU A 87 12.93 -4.61 -13.93
C LEU A 87 13.92 -5.55 -13.23
N GLN A 88 14.40 -5.18 -12.05
CA GLN A 88 15.35 -6.00 -11.28
C GLN A 88 14.74 -7.34 -10.89
N LEU A 89 13.50 -7.36 -10.42
CA LEU A 89 12.80 -8.59 -10.07
C LEU A 89 12.57 -9.45 -11.31
N HIS A 90 12.23 -8.87 -12.46
CA HIS A 90 12.08 -9.64 -13.68
C HIS A 90 13.39 -10.32 -14.10
N ASN A 91 14.48 -9.55 -14.14
CA ASN A 91 15.80 -10.06 -14.53
C ASN A 91 16.36 -11.09 -13.53
N TYR A 92 15.99 -11.03 -12.25
CA TYR A 92 16.43 -11.99 -11.23
C TYR A 92 15.75 -13.35 -11.36
N PHE A 93 14.49 -13.38 -11.82
CA PHE A 93 13.69 -14.61 -11.94
C PHE A 93 13.64 -15.17 -13.38
N GLN A 94 14.43 -14.61 -14.30
CA GLN A 94 14.56 -15.03 -15.70
C GLN A 94 15.90 -15.73 -15.92
#